data_AF-A0A535FTN3-F1
#
_entry.id   AF-A0A535FTN3-F1
#
_cell.length_a   1.000
_cell.length_b   1.000
_cell.length_c   1.000
_cell.angle_alpha   90.00
_cell.angle_beta   90.00
_cell.angle_gamma   90.00
#
_symmetry.space_group_name_H-M   'P 1'
#
loop_
_entity.id
_entity.type
_entity.pdbx_description
1 polymer ?
#
loop_
_entity_poly.entity_id
_entity_poly.type
_entity_poly.pdbx_seq_one_letter_code
_entity_poly.pdbx_strand_id
1 'polypeptide(L)'
;MMKETTTKLVVVLGPTASGKSSLGIDLALHFHGEIVSADSRQVYRGLDIGTAKVTAEEQALVPHHLLDVASVEENYTVSQFQRQAIAAINDIAARGRQPFLVGGSPHYIQAVVDNLDIPAIPPQPALRAELEAQPLADLLARLEELDPQSAAVIDRNNPRRVIRALEVCMTSGKPFSEQRRVAAPLYTSLLLGIQWPRAELYRRIDQRVDERMQQGMVQALKVSPDGSRLASCGDDGAIMLWDLHSGEHLRTLRRDRPYERLNITGIRGLTEAQKATLRALGAVEEREGLLKG
;
A
#
# COMPACT_ATOMS: atom_id res chain seq x y z
N MET A 1 31.29 -29.09 -11.42
CA MET A 1 29.86 -29.15 -11.05
C MET A 1 29.53 -27.84 -10.34
N MET A 2 28.98 -26.86 -11.06
CA MET A 2 28.57 -25.59 -10.44
C MET A 2 27.43 -25.88 -9.48
N LYS A 3 27.55 -25.49 -8.21
CA LYS A 3 26.40 -25.47 -7.30
C LYS A 3 25.38 -24.52 -7.93
N GLU A 4 24.24 -25.02 -8.37
CA GLU A 4 23.08 -24.18 -8.65
C GLU A 4 22.80 -23.39 -7.36
N THR A 5 23.18 -22.12 -7.37
CA THR A 5 23.09 -21.29 -6.17
C THR A 5 21.71 -20.67 -6.23
N THR A 6 20.74 -21.32 -5.58
CA THR A 6 19.36 -20.80 -5.51
C THR A 6 19.39 -19.39 -4.91
N THR A 7 18.76 -18.44 -5.59
CA THR A 7 18.73 -17.03 -5.16
C THR A 7 18.15 -16.92 -3.74
N LYS A 8 18.83 -16.16 -2.87
CA LYS A 8 18.40 -15.92 -1.49
C LYS A 8 17.45 -14.74 -1.45
N LEU A 9 16.31 -14.89 -0.79
CA LEU A 9 15.31 -13.84 -0.61
C LEU A 9 15.09 -13.59 0.89
N VAL A 10 15.21 -12.35 1.34
CA VAL A 10 14.81 -11.99 2.71
C VAL A 10 13.43 -11.35 2.66
N VAL A 11 12.49 -11.84 3.46
CA VAL A 11 11.11 -11.36 3.51
C VAL A 11 10.88 -10.70 4.86
N VAL A 12 10.49 -9.42 4.88
CA VAL A 12 10.11 -8.71 6.09
C VAL A 12 8.61 -8.47 6.08
N LEU A 13 7.91 -9.10 7.01
CA LEU A 13 6.45 -9.11 7.06
C LEU A 13 5.93 -8.75 8.45
N GLY A 14 4.71 -8.22 8.49
CA GLY A 14 4.05 -7.86 9.73
C GLY A 14 2.85 -6.95 9.51
N PRO A 15 2.06 -6.71 10.56
CA PRO A 15 0.88 -5.86 10.47
C PRO A 15 1.25 -4.40 10.15
N THR A 16 0.27 -3.59 9.76
CA THR A 16 0.43 -2.14 9.65
C THR A 16 0.91 -1.53 10.97
N ALA A 17 1.73 -0.47 10.89
CA ALA A 17 2.37 0.20 12.04
C ALA A 17 3.38 -0.65 12.86
N SER A 18 3.73 -1.86 12.39
CA SER A 18 4.72 -2.73 13.06
C SER A 18 6.17 -2.25 12.96
N GLY A 19 6.50 -1.38 12.00
CA GLY A 19 7.88 -0.93 11.74
C GLY A 19 8.58 -1.66 10.59
N LYS A 20 7.86 -2.51 9.83
CA LYS A 20 8.39 -3.30 8.72
C LYS A 20 9.19 -2.51 7.66
N SER A 21 8.76 -1.31 7.30
CA SER A 21 9.45 -0.49 6.29
C SER A 21 10.83 -0.05 6.79
N SER A 22 10.89 0.50 8.02
CA SER A 22 12.16 0.93 8.64
C SER A 22 13.13 -0.23 8.79
N LEU A 23 12.66 -1.38 9.30
CA LEU A 23 13.50 -2.59 9.40
C LEU A 23 13.98 -3.07 8.02
N GLY A 24 13.12 -3.02 7.00
CA GLY A 24 13.48 -3.37 5.63
C GLY A 24 14.60 -2.49 5.08
N ILE A 25 14.50 -1.18 5.28
CA ILE A 25 15.52 -0.20 4.86
C ILE A 25 16.84 -0.44 5.59
N ASP A 26 16.81 -0.59 6.92
CA ASP A 26 18.02 -0.82 7.73
C ASP A 26 18.76 -2.09 7.29
N LEU A 27 18.02 -3.18 7.05
CA LEU A 27 18.59 -4.43 6.56
C LEU A 27 19.15 -4.27 5.14
N ALA A 28 18.43 -3.60 4.24
CA ALA A 28 18.89 -3.42 2.88
C ALA A 28 20.14 -2.54 2.80
N LEU A 29 20.26 -1.50 3.63
CA LEU A 29 21.49 -0.72 3.77
C LEU A 29 22.67 -1.59 4.24
N HIS A 30 22.45 -2.38 5.30
CA HIS A 30 23.49 -3.20 5.90
C HIS A 30 23.99 -4.33 4.99
N PHE A 31 23.07 -4.94 4.24
CA PHE A 31 23.37 -6.07 3.34
C PHE A 31 23.49 -5.67 1.87
N HIS A 32 23.67 -4.37 1.59
CA HIS A 32 23.82 -3.83 0.23
C HIS A 32 22.72 -4.31 -0.74
N GLY A 33 21.48 -4.36 -0.26
CA GLY A 33 20.33 -4.88 -0.97
C GLY A 33 19.39 -3.81 -1.52
N GLU A 34 18.29 -4.29 -2.07
CA GLU A 34 17.20 -3.49 -2.63
C GLU A 34 15.86 -4.08 -2.23
N ILE A 35 14.83 -3.23 -2.18
CA ILE A 35 13.53 -3.59 -1.63
C ILE A 35 12.50 -3.71 -2.74
N VAL A 36 11.78 -4.82 -2.78
CA VAL A 36 10.54 -5.00 -3.55
C VAL A 36 9.38 -4.83 -2.59
N SER A 37 8.55 -3.80 -2.81
CA SER A 37 7.39 -3.53 -1.95
C SER A 37 6.29 -4.58 -2.18
N ALA A 38 5.87 -5.27 -1.12
CA ALA A 38 4.78 -6.24 -1.11
C ALA A 38 3.54 -5.68 -0.39
N ASP A 39 3.11 -4.49 -0.78
CA ASP A 39 1.90 -3.83 -0.28
C ASP A 39 0.93 -3.50 -1.42
N SER A 40 -0.26 -4.11 -1.39
CA SER A 40 -1.28 -3.96 -2.43
C SER A 40 -1.81 -2.54 -2.61
N ARG A 41 -1.52 -1.61 -1.71
CA ARG A 41 -1.94 -0.21 -1.82
C ARG A 41 -0.83 0.72 -2.28
N GLN A 42 0.44 0.39 -2.02
CA GLN A 42 1.58 1.24 -2.40
C GLN A 42 1.96 1.12 -3.88
N VAL A 43 1.40 0.15 -4.59
CA VAL A 43 1.53 0.02 -6.06
C VAL A 43 0.89 1.18 -6.83
N TYR A 44 -0.03 1.93 -6.21
CA TYR A 44 -0.82 2.97 -6.87
C TYR A 44 -0.19 4.36 -6.77
N ARG A 45 -0.12 5.06 -7.91
CA ARG A 45 0.34 6.45 -8.03
C ARG A 45 -0.53 7.42 -7.23
N GLY A 46 0.10 8.37 -6.55
CA GLY A 46 -0.57 9.44 -5.80
C GLY A 46 -1.22 9.01 -4.48
N LEU A 47 -1.26 7.71 -4.15
CA LEU A 47 -1.73 7.21 -2.86
C LEU A 47 -0.59 7.11 -1.84
N ASP A 48 -0.01 8.25 -1.44
CA ASP A 48 1.23 8.26 -0.64
C ASP A 48 0.94 8.25 0.87
N ILE A 49 0.26 9.30 1.36
CA ILE A 49 0.02 9.52 2.80
C ILE A 49 -0.85 8.39 3.39
N GLY A 50 -2.00 8.13 2.79
CA GLY A 50 -2.97 7.14 3.30
C GLY A 50 -2.43 5.70 3.32
N THR A 51 -1.46 5.37 2.46
CA THR A 51 -0.84 4.04 2.40
C THR A 51 0.45 3.95 3.20
N ALA A 52 0.91 5.07 3.78
CA ALA A 52 2.26 5.26 4.29
C ALA A 52 3.32 4.69 3.34
N LYS A 53 3.23 5.11 2.08
CA LYS A 53 4.29 4.87 1.12
C LYS A 53 5.59 5.47 1.65
N VAL A 54 6.69 4.77 1.41
CA VAL A 54 8.02 5.27 1.79
C VAL A 54 8.29 6.61 1.11
N THR A 55 8.84 7.56 1.85
CA THR A 55 9.03 8.94 1.35
C THR A 55 10.17 9.01 0.33
N ALA A 56 10.30 10.13 -0.37
CA ALA A 56 11.40 10.34 -1.30
C ALA A 56 12.77 10.26 -0.59
N GLU A 57 12.85 10.75 0.64
CA GLU A 57 14.06 10.66 1.47
C GLU A 57 14.40 9.21 1.81
N GLU A 58 13.40 8.40 2.19
CA GLU A 58 13.59 6.97 2.47
C GLU A 58 13.97 6.19 1.20
N GLN A 59 13.36 6.51 0.06
CA GLN A 59 13.69 5.90 -1.24
C GLN A 59 15.09 6.29 -1.74
N ALA A 60 15.61 7.46 -1.33
CA ALA A 60 16.98 7.87 -1.65
C ALA A 60 18.03 7.05 -0.88
N LEU A 61 17.67 6.42 0.25
CA LEU A 61 18.58 5.56 1.02
C LEU A 61 18.78 4.20 0.34
N VAL A 62 17.71 3.60 -0.16
CA VAL A 62 17.70 2.26 -0.77
C VAL A 62 16.74 2.23 -1.96
N PRO A 63 17.12 1.66 -3.12
CA PRO A 63 16.19 1.46 -4.22
C PRO A 63 14.97 0.65 -3.82
N HIS A 64 13.78 1.19 -4.10
CA HIS A 64 12.50 0.52 -3.92
C HIS A 64 11.86 0.22 -5.27
N HIS A 65 11.38 -1.01 -5.41
CA HIS A 65 10.69 -1.51 -6.59
C HIS A 65 9.21 -1.74 -6.28
N LEU A 66 8.37 -1.69 -7.31
CA LEU A 66 6.92 -1.90 -7.24
C LEU A 66 6.15 -0.88 -6.39
N LEU A 67 6.71 0.33 -6.27
CA LEU A 67 5.96 1.52 -5.88
C LEU A 67 5.48 2.22 -7.16
N ASP A 68 4.29 2.81 -7.14
CA ASP A 68 3.81 3.68 -8.24
C ASP A 68 3.78 3.02 -9.63
N VAL A 69 3.57 1.70 -9.66
CA VAL A 69 3.53 0.89 -10.89
C VAL A 69 2.16 0.85 -11.57
N ALA A 70 1.10 1.28 -10.89
CA ALA A 70 -0.27 1.28 -11.38
C ALA A 70 -0.95 2.64 -11.18
N SER A 71 -1.89 2.98 -12.07
CA SER A 71 -2.82 4.09 -11.87
C SER A 71 -3.97 3.67 -10.94
N VAL A 72 -4.59 4.62 -10.24
CA VAL A 72 -5.71 4.33 -9.31
C VAL A 72 -6.98 3.83 -10.02
N GLU A 73 -7.11 4.08 -11.32
CA GLU A 73 -8.18 3.58 -12.18
C GLU A 73 -7.94 2.15 -12.66
N GLU A 74 -6.70 1.65 -12.55
CA GLU A 74 -6.32 0.32 -13.02
C GLU A 74 -6.56 -0.74 -11.95
N ASN A 75 -7.07 -1.90 -12.36
CA ASN A 75 -7.12 -3.06 -11.47
C ASN A 75 -5.74 -3.74 -11.43
N TYR A 76 -5.02 -3.57 -10.33
CA TYR A 76 -3.73 -4.24 -10.12
C TYR A 76 -3.89 -5.59 -9.38
N THR A 77 -3.59 -6.67 -10.08
CA THR A 77 -3.87 -8.04 -9.64
C THR A 77 -2.65 -8.72 -9.00
N VAL A 78 -2.91 -9.75 -8.19
CA VAL A 78 -1.83 -10.56 -7.57
C VAL A 78 -0.96 -11.27 -8.62
N SER A 79 -1.49 -11.65 -9.79
CA SER A 79 -0.71 -12.26 -10.86
C SER A 79 0.22 -11.25 -11.54
N GLN A 80 -0.24 -10.00 -11.73
CA GLN A 80 0.62 -8.91 -12.19
C GLN A 80 1.73 -8.64 -11.17
N PHE A 81 1.38 -8.55 -9.89
CA PHE A 81 2.35 -8.39 -8.80
C PHE A 81 3.41 -9.51 -8.82
N GLN A 82 2.99 -10.77 -8.79
CA GLN A 82 3.89 -11.92 -8.73
C GLN A 82 4.91 -11.89 -9.88
N ARG A 83 4.44 -11.66 -11.11
CA ARG A 83 5.32 -11.58 -12.29
C ARG A 83 6.32 -10.43 -12.18
N GLN A 84 5.86 -9.24 -11.80
CA GLN A 84 6.74 -8.08 -11.68
C GLN A 84 7.71 -8.20 -10.51
N ALA A 85 7.29 -8.80 -9.39
CA ALA A 85 8.13 -9.05 -8.22
C ALA A 85 9.22 -10.07 -8.52
N ILE A 86 8.89 -11.18 -9.17
CA ILE A 86 9.88 -12.18 -9.60
C ILE A 86 10.91 -11.56 -10.55
N ALA A 87 10.46 -10.74 -11.51
CA ALA A 87 11.35 -10.03 -12.42
C ALA A 87 12.31 -9.08 -11.67
N ALA A 88 11.79 -8.27 -10.74
CA ALA A 88 12.60 -7.36 -9.93
C ALA A 88 13.59 -8.12 -9.03
N ILE A 89 13.15 -9.18 -8.35
CA ILE A 89 14.01 -10.01 -7.47
C ILE A 89 15.17 -10.60 -8.27
N ASN A 90 14.89 -11.14 -9.47
CA ASN A 90 15.90 -11.74 -10.31
C ASN A 90 16.88 -10.70 -10.87
N ASP A 91 16.40 -9.50 -11.25
CA ASP A 91 17.26 -8.40 -11.67
C ASP A 91 18.20 -7.94 -10.54
N ILE A 92 17.67 -7.73 -9.33
CA ILE A 92 18.46 -7.38 -8.14
C ILE A 92 19.56 -8.43 -7.90
N ALA A 93 19.19 -9.71 -7.91
CA ALA A 93 20.13 -10.80 -7.71
C ALA A 93 21.19 -10.88 -8.82
N ALA A 94 20.79 -10.66 -10.09
CA ALA A 94 21.72 -10.65 -11.24
C ALA A 94 22.74 -9.50 -11.14
N ARG A 95 22.38 -8.39 -10.51
CA ARG A 95 23.29 -7.27 -10.18
C ARG A 95 24.15 -7.52 -8.94
N GLY A 96 24.10 -8.73 -8.35
CA GLY A 96 24.87 -9.11 -7.17
C GLY A 96 24.39 -8.48 -5.87
N ARG A 97 23.16 -7.94 -5.86
CA ARG A 97 22.55 -7.27 -4.70
C ARG A 97 21.61 -8.25 -3.96
N GLN A 98 21.38 -8.02 -2.67
CA GLN A 98 20.46 -8.84 -1.87
C GLN A 98 19.01 -8.37 -2.08
N PRO A 99 18.10 -9.19 -2.63
CA PRO A 99 16.68 -8.82 -2.71
C PRO A 99 16.00 -8.96 -1.35
N PHE A 100 15.21 -7.93 -1.00
CA PHE A 100 14.32 -7.89 0.15
C PHE A 100 12.88 -7.74 -0.32
N LEU A 101 11.98 -8.63 0.10
CA LEU A 101 10.53 -8.49 -0.11
C LEU A 101 9.90 -7.94 1.17
N VAL A 102 9.48 -6.68 1.17
CA VAL A 102 9.02 -5.98 2.38
C VAL A 102 7.58 -5.56 2.23
N GLY A 103 6.69 -5.99 3.11
CA GLY A 103 5.29 -5.62 2.96
C GLY A 103 4.31 -6.20 3.97
N GLY A 104 3.06 -5.75 3.84
CA GLY A 104 1.97 -6.09 4.76
C GLY A 104 0.82 -6.86 4.10
N SER A 105 0.94 -7.21 2.81
CA SER A 105 -0.09 -7.95 2.07
C SER A 105 0.26 -9.43 2.02
N PRO A 106 -0.32 -10.29 2.89
CA PRO A 106 0.10 -11.69 3.01
C PRO A 106 -0.05 -12.46 1.70
N HIS A 107 -1.09 -12.17 0.93
CA HIS A 107 -1.35 -12.85 -0.35
C HIS A 107 -0.29 -12.52 -1.43
N TYR A 108 0.24 -11.30 -1.43
CA TYR A 108 1.32 -10.90 -2.34
C TYR A 108 2.62 -11.61 -1.98
N ILE A 109 2.97 -11.60 -0.68
CA ILE A 109 4.14 -12.30 -0.17
C ILE A 109 4.04 -13.79 -0.51
N GLN A 110 2.89 -14.40 -0.23
CA GLN A 110 2.66 -15.82 -0.49
C GLN A 110 2.79 -16.15 -1.98
N ALA A 111 2.23 -15.32 -2.87
CA ALA A 111 2.34 -15.53 -4.32
C ALA A 111 3.80 -15.69 -4.79
N VAL A 112 4.73 -14.93 -4.19
CA VAL A 112 6.15 -14.98 -4.54
C VAL A 112 6.87 -16.11 -3.82
N VAL A 113 6.70 -16.22 -2.49
CA VAL A 113 7.44 -17.18 -1.65
C VAL A 113 7.05 -18.63 -1.98
N ASP A 114 5.76 -18.90 -2.11
CA ASP A 114 5.22 -20.22 -2.40
C ASP A 114 5.20 -20.52 -3.91
N ASN A 115 5.62 -19.56 -4.75
CA ASN A 115 5.54 -19.66 -6.20
C ASN A 115 4.14 -20.17 -6.65
N LEU A 116 3.09 -19.47 -6.20
CA LEU A 116 1.72 -19.91 -6.44
C LEU A 116 1.43 -19.99 -7.94
N ASP A 117 0.89 -21.11 -8.38
CA ASP A 117 0.32 -21.24 -9.72
C ASP A 117 -1.06 -20.57 -9.72
N ILE A 118 -1.09 -19.33 -10.21
CA ILE A 118 -2.32 -18.53 -10.26
C ILE A 118 -3.03 -18.84 -11.58
N PRO A 119 -4.26 -19.39 -11.55
CA PRO A 119 -4.97 -19.75 -12.76
C PRO A 119 -5.11 -18.54 -13.70
N ALA A 120 -4.67 -18.71 -14.95
CA ALA A 120 -4.75 -17.70 -16.01
C ALA A 120 -6.18 -17.54 -16.56
N ILE A 121 -7.17 -17.54 -15.69
CA ILE A 121 -8.60 -17.36 -16.02
C ILE A 121 -8.97 -15.91 -15.72
N PRO A 122 -9.20 -15.08 -16.75
CA PRO A 122 -9.62 -13.70 -16.57
C PRO A 122 -10.93 -13.61 -15.79
N PRO A 123 -11.17 -12.50 -15.05
CA PRO A 123 -12.50 -12.20 -14.51
C PRO A 123 -13.56 -12.22 -15.61
N GLN A 124 -14.75 -12.76 -15.31
CA GLN A 124 -15.92 -12.79 -16.19
C GLN A 124 -17.03 -11.90 -15.62
N PRO A 125 -17.14 -10.62 -16.04
CA PRO A 125 -18.09 -9.68 -15.43
C PRO A 125 -19.55 -10.12 -15.47
N ALA A 126 -19.99 -10.70 -16.59
CA ALA A 126 -21.36 -11.20 -16.74
C ALA A 126 -21.67 -12.35 -15.76
N LEU A 127 -20.78 -13.35 -15.72
CA LEU A 127 -20.92 -14.47 -14.79
C LEU A 127 -20.86 -14.01 -13.32
N ARG A 128 -20.01 -13.03 -12.99
CA ARG A 128 -19.98 -12.45 -11.63
C ARG A 128 -21.30 -11.80 -11.28
N ALA A 129 -21.87 -10.98 -12.17
CA ALA A 129 -23.15 -10.35 -11.92
C ALA A 129 -24.27 -11.38 -11.71
N GLU A 130 -24.27 -12.47 -12.48
CA GLU A 130 -25.22 -13.58 -12.32
C GLU A 130 -25.05 -14.31 -10.98
N LEU A 131 -23.81 -14.55 -10.55
CA LEU A 131 -23.51 -15.19 -9.26
C LEU A 131 -23.80 -14.26 -8.07
N GLU A 132 -23.51 -12.97 -8.20
CA GLU A 132 -23.77 -11.96 -7.16
C GLU A 132 -25.27 -11.76 -6.89
N ALA A 133 -26.13 -12.05 -7.88
CA ALA A 133 -27.58 -11.99 -7.72
C ALA A 133 -28.15 -13.19 -6.92
N GLN A 134 -27.37 -14.23 -6.67
CA GLN A 134 -27.81 -15.45 -5.98
C GLN A 134 -27.50 -15.40 -4.47
N PRO A 135 -28.33 -16.03 -3.63
CA PRO A 135 -28.02 -16.20 -2.21
C PRO A 135 -26.70 -16.93 -1.99
N LEU A 136 -25.89 -16.47 -1.02
CA LEU A 136 -24.60 -17.08 -0.70
C LEU A 136 -24.72 -18.56 -0.32
N ALA A 137 -25.83 -18.96 0.31
CA ALA A 137 -26.09 -20.36 0.65
C ALA A 137 -26.16 -21.26 -0.60
N ASP A 138 -26.81 -20.78 -1.67
CA ASP A 138 -26.95 -21.52 -2.92
C ASP A 138 -25.61 -21.61 -3.66
N LEU A 139 -24.83 -20.52 -3.63
CA LEU A 139 -23.46 -20.50 -4.16
C LEU A 139 -22.56 -21.50 -3.43
N LEU A 140 -22.66 -21.60 -2.11
CA LEU A 140 -21.89 -22.54 -1.32
C LEU A 140 -22.28 -23.99 -1.62
N ALA A 141 -23.58 -24.29 -1.73
CA ALA A 141 -24.06 -25.61 -2.12
C ALA A 141 -23.52 -26.01 -3.50
N ARG A 142 -23.60 -25.09 -4.46
CA ARG A 142 -23.05 -25.31 -5.81
C ARG A 142 -21.54 -25.50 -5.82
N LEU A 143 -20.80 -24.79 -4.97
CA LEU A 143 -19.35 -24.97 -4.84
C LEU A 143 -19.03 -26.33 -4.22
N GLU A 144 -19.81 -26.79 -3.26
CA GLU A 144 -19.64 -28.09 -2.60
C GLU A 144 -19.86 -29.25 -3.58
N GLU A 145 -20.76 -29.10 -4.55
CA GLU A 145 -20.94 -30.06 -5.65
C GLU A 145 -19.78 -30.04 -6.66
N LEU A 146 -19.32 -28.86 -7.06
CA LEU A 146 -18.28 -28.72 -8.10
C LEU A 146 -16.86 -28.95 -7.59
N ASP A 147 -16.59 -28.59 -6.34
CA ASP A 147 -15.27 -28.67 -5.72
C ASP A 147 -15.37 -28.80 -4.19
N PRO A 148 -15.63 -30.02 -3.68
CA PRO A 148 -15.74 -30.30 -2.25
C PRO A 148 -14.49 -29.88 -1.46
N GLN A 149 -13.30 -29.98 -2.08
CA GLN A 149 -12.05 -29.64 -1.42
C GLN A 149 -11.95 -28.13 -1.15
N SER A 150 -12.28 -27.29 -2.14
CA SER A 150 -12.34 -25.85 -1.94
C SER A 150 -13.43 -25.46 -0.95
N ALA A 151 -14.62 -26.08 -1.03
CA ALA A 151 -15.75 -25.80 -0.13
C ALA A 151 -15.42 -26.05 1.36
N ALA A 152 -14.52 -27.00 1.65
CA ALA A 152 -14.10 -27.33 3.01
C ALA A 152 -13.18 -26.29 3.66
N VAL A 153 -12.38 -25.58 2.87
CA VAL A 153 -11.33 -24.66 3.37
C VAL A 153 -11.62 -23.18 3.08
N ILE A 154 -12.55 -22.90 2.18
CA ILE A 154 -12.89 -21.53 1.79
C ILE A 154 -13.58 -20.79 2.94
N ASP A 155 -13.34 -19.49 3.02
CA ASP A 155 -14.08 -18.62 3.93
C ASP A 155 -15.53 -18.48 3.44
N ARG A 156 -16.43 -19.25 4.08
CA ARG A 156 -17.85 -19.35 3.74
C ARG A 156 -18.59 -18.02 3.92
N ASN A 157 -18.05 -17.07 4.68
CA ASN A 157 -18.65 -15.76 4.91
C ASN A 157 -18.17 -14.69 3.92
N ASN A 158 -17.33 -15.07 2.94
CA ASN A 158 -16.77 -14.15 1.96
C ASN A 158 -17.29 -14.44 0.55
N PRO A 159 -18.39 -13.78 0.12
CA PRO A 159 -19.01 -14.02 -1.18
C PRO A 159 -18.03 -13.91 -2.34
N ARG A 160 -17.10 -12.96 -2.30
CA ARG A 160 -16.11 -12.75 -3.37
C ARG A 160 -15.21 -13.96 -3.57
N ARG A 161 -14.84 -14.66 -2.50
CA ARG A 161 -14.02 -15.89 -2.59
C ARG A 161 -14.83 -17.03 -3.19
N VAL A 162 -16.07 -17.21 -2.74
CA VAL A 162 -16.98 -18.25 -3.25
C VAL A 162 -17.27 -18.04 -4.74
N ILE A 163 -17.64 -16.81 -5.12
CA ILE A 163 -17.89 -16.41 -6.52
C ILE A 163 -16.66 -16.67 -7.38
N ARG A 164 -15.44 -16.33 -6.92
CA ARG A 164 -14.22 -16.60 -7.70
C ARG A 164 -13.95 -18.10 -7.87
N ALA A 165 -14.18 -18.91 -6.83
CA ALA A 165 -14.00 -20.36 -6.94
C ALA A 165 -14.97 -20.94 -7.97
N LEU A 166 -16.26 -20.58 -7.88
CA LEU A 166 -17.29 -20.97 -8.85
C LEU A 166 -16.98 -20.47 -10.27
N GLU A 167 -16.60 -19.20 -10.41
CA GLU A 167 -16.22 -18.59 -11.69
C GLU A 167 -15.11 -19.43 -12.35
N VAL A 168 -14.07 -19.80 -11.60
CA VAL A 168 -13.00 -20.65 -12.12
C VAL A 168 -13.51 -22.03 -12.49
N CYS A 169 -14.26 -22.71 -11.61
CA CYS A 169 -14.80 -24.04 -11.89
C CYS A 169 -15.66 -24.07 -13.16
N MET A 170 -16.57 -23.11 -13.28
CA MET A 170 -17.51 -23.02 -14.41
C MET A 170 -16.81 -22.62 -15.72
N THR A 171 -15.76 -21.79 -15.64
CA THR A 171 -15.01 -21.36 -16.83
C THR A 171 -14.11 -22.47 -17.37
N SER A 172 -13.36 -23.14 -16.49
CA SER A 172 -12.37 -24.12 -16.93
C SER A 172 -12.89 -25.55 -16.99
N GLY A 173 -14.07 -25.81 -16.40
CA GLY A 173 -14.64 -27.15 -16.27
C GLY A 173 -13.87 -28.04 -15.28
N LYS A 174 -12.95 -27.48 -14.49
CA LYS A 174 -12.12 -28.21 -13.52
C LYS A 174 -12.29 -27.63 -12.11
N PRO A 175 -12.15 -28.43 -11.04
CA PRO A 175 -12.17 -27.92 -9.68
C PRO A 175 -11.16 -26.78 -9.46
N PHE A 176 -11.52 -25.79 -8.65
CA PHE A 176 -10.65 -24.66 -8.31
C PHE A 176 -9.42 -25.14 -7.51
N SER A 177 -9.61 -26.15 -6.66
CA SER A 177 -8.59 -26.83 -5.87
C SER A 177 -7.48 -27.44 -6.73
N GLU A 178 -7.82 -28.07 -7.85
CA GLU A 178 -6.84 -28.69 -8.77
C GLU A 178 -5.96 -27.67 -9.51
N GLN A 179 -6.48 -26.45 -9.66
CA GLN A 179 -5.85 -25.36 -10.40
C GLN A 179 -5.03 -24.45 -9.49
N ARG A 180 -5.21 -24.52 -8.16
CA ARG A 180 -4.32 -23.90 -7.19
C ARG A 180 -3.20 -24.86 -6.81
N ARG A 181 -2.10 -24.79 -7.55
CA ARG A 181 -0.89 -25.56 -7.23
C ARG A 181 0.18 -24.64 -6.64
N VAL A 182 0.98 -25.20 -5.76
CA VAL A 182 2.23 -24.59 -5.29
C VAL A 182 3.31 -25.19 -6.17
N ALA A 183 3.98 -24.37 -6.98
CA ALA A 183 5.12 -24.84 -7.76
C ALA A 183 6.36 -24.96 -6.87
N ALA A 184 7.45 -25.53 -7.40
CA ALA A 184 8.71 -25.56 -6.66
C ALA A 184 9.12 -24.12 -6.28
N PRO A 185 9.56 -23.87 -5.03
CA PRO A 185 10.01 -22.55 -4.61
C PRO A 185 11.13 -22.03 -5.52
N LEU A 186 11.03 -20.76 -5.92
CA LEU A 186 12.05 -20.12 -6.76
C LEU A 186 13.28 -19.68 -5.96
N TYR A 187 13.11 -19.49 -4.65
CA TYR A 187 14.07 -18.82 -3.79
C TYR A 187 14.30 -19.58 -2.49
N THR A 188 15.52 -19.50 -1.96
CA THR A 188 15.78 -19.83 -0.56
C THR A 188 15.38 -18.63 0.30
N SER A 189 14.18 -18.69 0.88
CA SER A 189 13.56 -17.56 1.56
C SER A 189 13.78 -17.58 3.08
N LEU A 190 14.17 -16.45 3.66
CA LEU A 190 14.18 -16.20 5.11
C LEU A 190 13.03 -15.26 5.46
N LEU A 191 12.07 -15.72 6.25
CA LEU A 191 10.90 -14.93 6.65
C LEU A 191 11.10 -14.33 8.04
N LEU A 192 11.06 -13.01 8.12
CA LEU A 192 11.20 -12.22 9.34
C LEU A 192 9.86 -11.55 9.66
N GLY A 193 9.16 -12.06 10.66
CA GLY A 193 7.88 -11.54 11.13
C GLY A 193 8.03 -10.59 12.31
N ILE A 194 7.49 -9.37 12.20
CA ILE A 194 7.41 -8.44 13.33
C ILE A 194 6.09 -8.65 14.07
N GLN A 195 6.19 -8.99 15.36
CA GLN A 195 5.03 -9.21 16.22
C GLN A 195 5.03 -8.20 17.37
N TRP A 196 3.84 -7.66 17.64
CA TRP A 196 3.56 -6.77 18.76
C TRP A 196 2.43 -7.34 19.62
N PRO A 197 2.41 -7.08 20.94
CA PRO A 197 1.20 -7.26 21.74
C PRO A 197 0.04 -6.46 21.13
N ARG A 198 -1.16 -7.04 21.09
CA ARG A 198 -2.31 -6.45 20.38
C ARG A 198 -2.65 -5.02 20.82
N ALA A 199 -2.62 -4.77 22.13
CA ALA A 199 -2.90 -3.44 22.69
C ALA A 199 -1.90 -2.38 22.20
N GLU A 200 -0.62 -2.74 22.16
CA GLU A 200 0.44 -1.84 21.69
C GLU A 200 0.35 -1.62 20.17
N LEU A 201 0.04 -2.67 19.40
CA LEU A 201 -0.18 -2.54 17.97
C LEU A 201 -1.31 -1.56 17.66
N TYR A 202 -2.43 -1.63 18.39
CA TYR A 202 -3.56 -0.73 18.19
C TYR A 202 -3.19 0.71 18.55
N ARG A 203 -2.53 0.93 19.69
CA ARG A 203 -2.01 2.24 20.07
C ARG A 203 -1.12 2.86 18.98
N ARG A 204 -0.23 2.06 18.38
CA ARG A 204 0.64 2.50 17.27
C ARG A 204 -0.13 2.77 15.99
N ILE A 205 -1.19 2.02 15.71
CA ILE A 205 -2.06 2.26 14.56
C ILE A 205 -2.77 3.61 14.75
N ASP A 206 -3.37 3.83 15.92
CA ASP A 206 -4.10 5.07 16.23
C ASP A 206 -3.18 6.28 16.12
N GLN A 207 -2.02 6.25 16.79
CA GLN A 207 -1.02 7.31 16.68
C GLN A 207 -0.61 7.58 15.22
N ARG A 208 -0.40 6.54 14.43
CA ARG A 208 0.01 6.70 13.03
C ARG A 208 -1.11 7.21 12.13
N VAL A 209 -2.37 6.92 12.46
CA VAL A 209 -3.51 7.53 11.80
C VAL A 209 -3.51 9.03 12.10
N ASP A 210 -3.36 9.43 13.37
CA ASP A 210 -3.30 10.84 13.78
C ASP A 210 -2.15 11.60 13.10
N GLU A 211 -0.96 10.98 13.01
CA GLU A 211 0.19 11.56 12.30
C GLU A 211 -0.09 11.77 10.79
N ARG A 212 -0.73 10.80 10.13
CA ARG A 212 -1.08 10.91 8.71
C ARG A 212 -2.18 11.92 8.46
N MET A 213 -3.14 12.00 9.38
CA MET A 213 -4.16 13.02 9.40
C MET A 213 -3.48 14.38 9.35
N GLN A 214 -2.59 14.68 10.31
CA GLN A 214 -1.80 15.93 10.35
C GLN A 214 -0.94 16.20 9.09
N GLN A 215 -0.62 15.18 8.28
CA GLN A 215 0.10 15.32 7.01
C GLN A 215 -0.79 15.72 5.82
N GLY A 216 -2.09 15.92 6.04
CA GLY A 216 -3.04 16.40 5.03
C GLY A 216 -3.94 15.31 4.43
N MET A 217 -4.29 14.28 5.22
CA MET A 217 -5.27 13.29 4.76
C MET A 217 -6.67 13.92 4.66
N VAL A 218 -7.41 13.61 3.59
CA VAL A 218 -8.80 14.08 3.46
C VAL A 218 -9.67 13.41 4.53
N GLN A 219 -10.29 14.24 5.36
CA GLN A 219 -11.16 13.88 6.48
C GLN A 219 -12.62 13.76 6.09
N ALA A 220 -13.08 14.67 5.23
CA ALA A 220 -14.49 14.71 4.85
C ALA A 220 -14.67 15.13 3.39
N LEU A 221 -15.72 14.56 2.82
CA LEU A 221 -16.22 14.87 1.48
C LEU A 221 -17.69 15.27 1.60
N LYS A 222 -18.07 16.37 0.94
CA LYS A 222 -19.46 16.81 0.81
C LYS A 222 -19.76 17.20 -0.63
N VAL A 223 -20.74 16.53 -1.22
CA VAL A 223 -21.27 16.87 -2.54
C VAL A 223 -22.34 17.95 -2.39
N SER A 224 -22.36 18.91 -3.30
CA SER A 224 -23.40 19.95 -3.34
C SER A 224 -24.78 19.34 -3.64
N PRO A 225 -25.89 19.95 -3.19
CA PRO A 225 -27.24 19.39 -3.40
C PRO A 225 -27.63 19.17 -4.87
N ASP A 226 -27.05 19.95 -5.78
CA ASP A 226 -27.21 19.85 -7.23
C ASP A 226 -26.27 18.84 -7.89
N GLY A 227 -25.39 18.18 -7.11
CA GLY A 227 -24.43 17.18 -7.59
C GLY A 227 -23.26 17.75 -8.42
N SER A 228 -23.17 19.07 -8.60
CA SER A 228 -22.20 19.69 -9.50
C SER A 228 -20.81 19.87 -8.90
N ARG A 229 -20.70 19.93 -7.56
CA ARG A 229 -19.44 20.24 -6.85
C ARG A 229 -19.15 19.27 -5.71
N LEU A 230 -17.86 19.02 -5.48
CA LEU A 230 -17.34 18.32 -4.32
C LEU A 230 -16.55 19.31 -3.46
N ALA A 231 -16.80 19.31 -2.16
CA ALA A 231 -15.91 19.90 -1.17
C ALA A 231 -15.15 18.76 -0.49
N SER A 232 -13.81 18.84 -0.47
CA SER A 232 -12.96 17.98 0.34
C SER A 232 -12.22 18.81 1.38
N CYS A 233 -12.12 18.33 2.62
CA CYS A 233 -11.24 18.94 3.61
C CYS A 233 -10.37 17.88 4.28
N GLY A 234 -9.18 18.28 4.70
CA GLY A 234 -8.24 17.46 5.46
C GLY A 234 -7.61 18.25 6.60
N ASP A 235 -6.69 17.63 7.33
CA ASP A 235 -6.05 18.30 8.48
C ASP A 235 -4.96 19.30 8.08
N ASP A 236 -4.70 19.48 6.78
CA ASP A 236 -3.91 20.58 6.25
C ASP A 236 -4.63 21.94 6.38
N GLY A 237 -5.86 21.93 6.92
CA GLY A 237 -6.69 23.11 7.15
C GLY A 237 -7.26 23.69 5.85
N ALA A 238 -7.12 22.99 4.73
CA ALA A 238 -7.67 23.38 3.45
C ALA A 238 -9.05 22.75 3.22
N ILE A 239 -9.95 23.55 2.65
CA ILE A 239 -11.15 23.07 2.01
C ILE A 239 -10.95 23.28 0.50
N MET A 240 -10.85 22.20 -0.25
CA MET A 240 -10.76 22.24 -1.71
C MET A 240 -12.14 22.02 -2.30
N LEU A 241 -12.48 22.86 -3.28
CA LEU A 241 -13.69 22.76 -4.08
C LEU A 241 -13.33 22.25 -5.46
N TRP A 242 -14.09 21.27 -5.93
CA TRP A 242 -13.90 20.58 -7.20
C TRP A 242 -15.18 20.63 -8.02
N ASP A 243 -15.04 20.68 -9.33
CA ASP A 243 -16.12 20.38 -10.25
C ASP A 243 -16.22 18.86 -10.41
N LEU A 244 -17.40 18.29 -10.15
CA LEU A 244 -17.58 16.84 -10.19
C LEU A 244 -17.69 16.29 -11.62
N HIS A 245 -18.00 17.13 -12.62
CA HIS A 245 -18.16 16.70 -14.00
C HIS A 245 -16.82 16.69 -14.74
N SER A 246 -16.01 17.73 -14.57
CA SER A 246 -14.69 17.83 -15.19
C SER A 246 -13.57 17.26 -14.33
N GLY A 247 -13.79 17.14 -13.01
CA GLY A 247 -12.74 16.81 -12.04
C GLY A 247 -11.79 17.97 -11.75
N GLU A 248 -12.04 19.15 -12.31
CA GLU A 248 -11.16 20.31 -12.13
C GLU A 248 -11.22 20.86 -10.71
N HIS A 249 -10.07 21.23 -10.19
CA HIS A 249 -9.97 22.00 -8.95
C HIS A 249 -10.44 23.44 -9.19
N LEU A 250 -11.53 23.83 -8.53
CA LEU A 250 -12.14 25.15 -8.66
C LEU A 250 -11.49 26.18 -7.74
N ARG A 251 -11.29 25.81 -6.47
CA ARG A 251 -10.82 26.76 -5.45
C ARG A 251 -10.33 26.04 -4.20
N THR A 252 -9.24 26.56 -3.62
CA THR A 252 -8.80 26.20 -2.27
C THR A 252 -9.20 27.32 -1.31
N LEU A 253 -9.92 26.98 -0.25
CA LEU A 253 -10.25 27.85 0.88
C LEU A 253 -9.35 27.44 2.05
N ARG A 254 -8.55 28.36 2.56
CA ARG A 254 -7.74 28.16 3.77
C ARG A 254 -8.00 29.31 4.73
N ARG A 255 -8.00 29.02 6.02
CA ARG A 255 -7.93 30.06 7.05
C ARG A 255 -6.50 30.58 7.09
N ASP A 256 -6.30 31.88 7.29
CA ASP A 256 -4.97 32.45 7.54
C ASP A 256 -4.30 31.65 8.66
N ARG A 257 -3.04 31.25 8.48
CA ARG A 257 -2.30 30.48 9.48
C ARG A 257 -2.24 31.31 10.77
N PRO A 258 -2.25 30.69 11.97
CA PRO A 258 -2.38 31.41 13.23
C PRO A 258 -1.34 32.51 13.44
N TYR A 259 -0.20 32.41 12.74
CA TYR A 259 0.93 33.33 12.85
C TYR A 259 1.33 33.97 11.53
N GLU A 260 0.47 33.97 10.49
CA GLU A 260 0.78 34.44 9.11
C GLU A 260 1.19 35.93 9.00
N ARG A 261 1.29 36.64 10.13
CA ARG A 261 1.80 38.01 10.28
C ARG A 261 2.66 38.23 11.53
N LEU A 262 2.99 37.16 12.27
CA LEU A 262 3.82 37.25 13.46
C LEU A 262 5.28 37.31 13.05
N ASN A 263 5.92 38.46 13.27
CA ASN A 263 7.36 38.60 13.08
C ASN A 263 8.09 38.10 14.34
N ILE A 264 8.91 37.06 14.20
CA ILE A 264 9.70 36.46 15.29
C ILE A 264 11.19 36.85 15.23
N THR A 265 11.55 37.82 14.40
CA THR A 265 12.93 38.32 14.25
C THR A 265 13.46 38.83 15.60
N GLY A 266 14.61 38.33 16.03
CA GLY A 266 15.29 38.76 17.26
C GLY A 266 14.69 38.23 18.58
N ILE A 267 13.69 37.34 18.54
CA ILE A 267 13.07 36.80 19.75
C ILE A 267 14.07 35.92 20.54
N ARG A 268 14.22 36.19 21.84
CA ARG A 268 15.11 35.44 22.75
C ARG A 268 14.29 34.44 23.57
N GLY A 269 14.86 33.26 23.84
CA GLY A 269 14.23 32.23 24.67
C GLY A 269 13.47 31.13 23.92
N LEU A 270 13.46 31.17 22.58
CA LEU A 270 12.96 30.06 21.74
C LEU A 270 14.12 29.26 21.17
N THR A 271 13.99 27.93 21.18
CA THR A 271 14.93 27.02 20.50
C THR A 271 14.74 27.10 18.98
N GLU A 272 15.75 26.68 18.21
CA GLU A 272 15.65 26.64 16.75
C GLU A 272 14.54 25.70 16.25
N ALA A 273 14.27 24.61 16.99
CA ALA A 273 13.14 23.73 16.72
C ALA A 273 11.79 24.45 16.92
N GLN A 274 11.65 25.23 18.00
CA GLN A 274 10.45 26.02 18.25
C GLN A 274 10.24 27.13 17.22
N LYS A 275 11.31 27.81 16.79
CA LYS A 275 11.25 28.80 15.70
C LYS A 275 10.87 28.15 14.37
N ALA A 276 11.40 26.96 14.08
CA ALA A 276 11.02 26.19 12.90
C ALA A 276 9.52 25.82 12.92
N THR A 277 8.99 25.40 14.08
CA THR A 277 7.55 25.16 14.28
C THR A 277 6.73 26.43 14.05
N LEU A 278 7.14 27.58 14.57
CA LEU A 278 6.41 28.85 14.37
C LEU A 278 6.43 29.32 12.91
N ARG A 279 7.55 29.16 12.19
CA ARG A 279 7.62 29.44 10.74
C ARG A 279 6.71 28.51 9.93
N ALA A 280 6.66 27.22 10.28
CA ALA A 280 5.73 26.28 9.65
C ALA A 280 4.26 26.71 9.85
N LEU A 281 3.94 27.29 11.00
CA LEU A 281 2.63 27.85 11.35
C LEU A 281 2.40 29.29 10.86
N GLY A 282 3.28 29.83 10.00
CA GLY A 282 3.09 31.09 9.26
C GLY A 282 3.91 32.29 9.75
N ALA A 283 4.70 32.18 10.82
CA ALA A 283 5.51 33.29 11.31
C ALA A 283 6.64 33.68 10.34
N VAL A 284 6.99 34.96 10.30
CA VAL A 284 8.06 35.51 9.45
C VAL A 284 9.30 35.83 10.30
N GLU A 285 10.48 35.46 9.83
CA GLU A 285 11.77 35.77 10.47
C GLU A 285 12.69 36.36 9.38
N GLU A 286 13.00 37.64 9.47
CA GLU A 286 13.89 38.31 8.53
C GLU A 286 15.34 37.97 8.89
N ARG A 287 16.13 37.53 7.91
CA ARG A 287 17.58 37.37 8.11
C ARG A 287 18.21 38.76 8.11
N GLU A 288 18.89 39.14 9.20
CA GLU A 288 19.72 40.34 9.24
C GLU A 288 20.76 40.28 8.10
N GLY A 289 20.48 41.00 7.02
CA GLY A 289 21.38 41.25 5.92
C GLY A 289 22.15 42.54 6.19
N LEU A 290 23.47 42.40 6.29
CA LEU A 290 24.51 43.42 6.29
C LEU A 290 24.07 44.85 5.95
N LEU A 291 24.18 45.74 6.94
CA LEU A 291 24.43 47.15 6.70
C LEU A 291 25.71 47.28 5.87
N LYS A 292 25.57 47.66 4.60
CA LYS A 292 26.61 48.42 3.89
C LYS A 292 26.59 49.83 4.46
N GLY A 293 27.71 50.22 5.06
CA GLY A 293 27.99 51.55 5.61
C GLY A 293 29.25 51.48 6.44
#